data_AF-A0A2W4MM09-F1
#
_entry.id   AF-A0A2W4MM09-F1
#
_cell.length_a   1.000
_cell.length_b   1.000
_cell.length_c   1.000
_cell.angle_alpha   90.00
_cell.angle_beta   90.00
_cell.angle_gamma   90.00
#
_symmetry.space_group_name_H-M   'P 1'
#
loop_
_entity.id
_entity.type
_entity.pdbx_description
1 polymer ?
#
loop_
_entity_poly.entity_id
_entity_poly.type
_entity_poly.pdbx_seq_one_letter_code
_entity_poly.pdbx_strand_id
1 'polypeptide(L)'
;MLAGADFVKRPAYRRPAAAGTHEAVDDVVAEWEDRFGPLPEEASGLIALARLRVEALRVGLKELVQVRHEIRMAPVDLKPSQEVRLQRLQPRAVLKAVEGELFIPVPRPLIEGVIGFLREMWPEAPAGVDTA
;
A
#
# COMPACT_ATOMS: atom_id res chain seq x y z
N MET A 1 10.95 16.97 37.98
CA MET A 1 9.80 17.32 37.13
C MET A 1 9.36 16.04 36.43
N LEU A 2 8.70 15.16 37.18
CA LEU A 2 8.18 13.89 36.70
C LEU A 2 6.77 14.14 36.18
N ALA A 3 6.59 14.26 34.86
CA ALA A 3 5.30 13.99 34.25
C ALA A 3 5.17 12.46 34.27
N GLY A 4 4.44 11.87 35.21
CA GLY A 4 3.00 12.07 35.34
C GLY A 4 2.37 10.87 34.64
N ALA A 5 2.41 9.73 35.34
CA ALA A 5 1.92 8.45 34.87
C ALA A 5 0.39 8.50 34.70
N ASP A 6 -0.07 8.70 33.47
CA ASP A 6 -1.50 8.53 33.09
C ASP A 6 -1.70 8.12 31.61
N PHE A 7 -0.70 7.54 30.94
CA PHE A 7 -0.86 6.90 29.61
C PHE A 7 -1.66 5.58 29.66
N VAL A 8 -2.50 5.42 30.70
CA VAL A 8 -3.25 4.20 30.97
C VAL A 8 -4.30 4.03 29.88
N LYS A 9 -4.08 2.97 29.09
CA LYS A 9 -4.86 2.46 27.94
C LYS A 9 -4.54 3.20 26.65
N ARG A 10 -3.61 2.64 25.87
CA ARG A 10 -3.34 2.95 24.45
C ARG A 10 -4.54 2.54 23.56
N PRO A 11 -5.20 3.47 22.85
CA PRO A 11 -5.84 3.15 21.58
C PRO A 11 -5.57 4.29 20.55
N ALA A 12 -4.49 5.07 20.72
CA ALA A 12 -4.33 6.37 20.08
C ALA A 12 -3.97 6.31 18.59
N TYR A 13 -3.39 5.21 18.13
CA TYR A 13 -3.11 5.00 16.70
C TYR A 13 -4.35 4.46 16.01
N ARG A 14 -5.36 5.32 15.80
CA ARG A 14 -6.43 5.00 14.84
C ARG A 14 -5.79 4.97 13.45
N ARG A 15 -6.10 3.96 12.64
CA ARG A 15 -5.56 3.85 11.27
C ARG A 15 -5.69 5.20 10.56
N PRO A 16 -4.67 5.65 9.80
CA PRO A 16 -4.75 6.80 8.88
C PRO A 16 -5.74 6.56 7.72
N ALA A 17 -6.91 5.98 7.97
CA ALA A 17 -7.81 5.41 6.98
C ALA A 17 -8.40 6.46 6.01
N ALA A 18 -8.26 7.75 6.35
CA ALA A 18 -8.68 8.88 5.54
C ALA A 18 -7.57 9.48 4.65
N ALA A 19 -6.30 9.11 4.85
CA ALA A 19 -5.21 9.60 4.02
C ALA A 19 -5.29 8.95 2.64
N GLY A 20 -5.61 9.77 1.63
CA GLY A 20 -5.71 9.35 0.22
C GLY A 20 -4.41 9.48 -0.57
N THR A 21 -3.39 10.11 0.00
CA THR A 21 -2.09 10.38 -0.63
C THR A 21 -0.95 10.04 0.33
N HIS A 22 0.27 9.85 -0.21
CA HIS A 22 1.45 9.62 0.64
C HIS A 22 1.75 10.82 1.53
N GLU A 23 1.60 12.04 1.01
CA GLU A 23 1.75 13.28 1.76
C GLU A 23 0.79 13.34 2.96
N ALA A 24 -0.48 12.99 2.79
CA ALA A 24 -1.43 12.94 3.90
C ALA A 24 -1.08 11.85 4.94
N VAL A 25 -0.37 10.78 4.55
CA VAL A 25 0.17 9.81 5.51
C VAL A 25 1.34 10.41 6.28
N ASP A 26 2.23 11.12 5.58
CA ASP A 26 3.40 11.78 6.18
C ASP A 26 2.99 12.88 7.17
N ASP A 27 1.95 13.66 6.86
CA ASP A 27 1.38 14.68 7.75
C ASP A 27 0.85 14.05 9.05
N VAL A 28 0.16 12.91 8.95
CA VAL A 28 -0.34 12.18 10.13
C VAL A 28 0.81 11.64 10.98
N VAL A 29 1.88 11.17 10.33
CA VAL A 29 3.10 10.72 11.03
C VAL A 29 3.73 11.87 11.81
N ALA A 30 3.90 13.03 11.17
CA ALA A 30 4.46 14.22 11.80
C ALA A 30 3.59 14.71 12.97
N GLU A 31 2.26 14.72 12.82
CA GLU A 31 1.34 15.07 13.91
C GLU A 31 1.47 14.11 15.10
N TRP A 32 1.58 12.80 14.83
CA TRP A 32 1.74 11.81 15.90
C TRP A 32 3.07 12.00 16.65
N GLU A 33 4.15 12.25 15.93
CA GLU A 33 5.46 12.48 16.53
C GLU A 33 5.50 13.76 17.38
N ASP A 34 4.90 14.85 16.90
CA ASP A 34 4.80 16.11 17.64
C ASP A 34 3.99 15.95 18.94
N ARG A 35 2.87 15.21 18.89
CA ARG A 35 1.94 15.07 20.02
C ARG A 35 2.34 13.99 21.03
N PHE A 36 2.96 12.91 20.56
CA PHE A 36 3.19 11.70 21.36
C PHE A 36 4.67 11.30 21.47
N GLY A 37 5.56 12.01 20.78
CA GLY A 37 6.97 11.66 20.69
C GLY A 37 7.24 10.52 19.70
N PRO A 38 8.43 9.89 19.77
CA PRO A 38 8.85 8.89 18.80
C PRO A 38 7.86 7.74 18.64
N LEU A 39 7.59 7.37 17.38
CA LEU A 39 6.65 6.30 17.08
C LEU A 39 7.17 4.93 17.51
N PRO A 40 6.35 4.11 18.17
CA PRO A 40 6.72 2.74 18.53
C PRO A 40 6.65 1.83 17.31
N GLU A 41 7.28 0.65 17.39
CA GLU A 41 7.33 -0.32 16.29
C GLU A 41 5.94 -0.72 15.79
N GLU A 42 4.94 -0.84 16.67
CA GLU A 42 3.58 -1.20 16.27
C GLU A 42 2.91 -0.13 15.39
N ALA A 43 3.30 1.14 15.51
CA ALA A 43 2.80 2.21 14.66
C ALA A 43 3.38 2.15 13.25
N SER A 44 4.61 1.63 13.10
CA SER A 44 5.26 1.49 11.78
C SER A 44 4.44 0.58 10.84
N GLY A 45 3.86 -0.50 11.36
CA GLY A 45 2.97 -1.37 10.58
C GLY A 45 1.67 -0.70 10.14
N LEU A 46 1.12 0.21 10.94
CA LEU A 46 -0.07 0.99 10.58
C LEU A 46 0.24 2.00 9.46
N ILE A 47 1.42 2.60 9.51
CA ILE A 47 1.91 3.53 8.47
C ILE A 47 2.16 2.77 7.18
N ALA A 48 2.83 1.62 7.24
CA ALA A 48 3.06 0.77 6.08
C ALA A 48 1.72 0.34 5.42
N LEU A 49 0.73 -0.05 6.23
CA LEU A 49 -0.60 -0.39 5.74
C LEU A 49 -1.33 0.82 5.12
N ALA A 50 -1.17 2.02 5.69
CA ALA A 50 -1.72 3.24 5.11
C ALA A 50 -1.10 3.55 3.74
N ARG A 51 0.23 3.44 3.61
CA ARG A 51 0.93 3.60 2.34
C ARG A 51 0.49 2.56 1.30
N LEU A 52 0.30 1.29 1.70
CA LEU A 52 -0.24 0.26 0.82
C LEU A 52 -1.65 0.60 0.33
N ARG A 53 -2.50 1.12 1.22
CA ARG A 53 -3.85 1.57 0.85
C ARG A 53 -3.80 2.70 -0.18
N VAL A 54 -2.91 3.69 -0.01
CA VAL A 54 -2.70 4.77 -0.98
C VAL A 54 -2.33 4.20 -2.35
N GLU A 55 -1.38 3.26 -2.40
CA GLU A 55 -0.96 2.62 -3.66
C GLU A 55 -2.09 1.82 -4.31
N ALA A 56 -2.86 1.07 -3.53
CA ALA A 56 -4.00 0.32 -4.03
C ALA A 56 -5.07 1.25 -4.65
N LEU A 57 -5.40 2.34 -3.96
CA LEU A 57 -6.36 3.34 -4.46
C LEU A 57 -5.86 4.02 -5.74
N ARG A 58 -4.56 4.37 -5.80
CA ARG A 58 -3.93 4.98 -6.98
C ARG A 58 -4.12 4.15 -8.25
N VAL A 59 -4.09 2.82 -8.13
CA VAL A 59 -4.25 1.90 -9.26
C VAL A 59 -5.68 1.38 -9.43
N GLY A 60 -6.64 1.88 -8.63
CA GLY A 60 -8.06 1.50 -8.71
C GLY A 60 -8.44 0.18 -8.04
N LEU A 61 -7.52 -0.43 -7.28
CA LEU A 61 -7.81 -1.64 -6.52
C LEU A 61 -8.72 -1.34 -5.34
N LYS A 62 -9.68 -2.24 -5.11
CA LYS A 62 -10.61 -2.21 -3.96
C LYS A 62 -10.29 -3.29 -2.94
N GLU A 63 -9.70 -4.38 -3.39
CA GLU A 63 -9.42 -5.57 -2.60
C GLU A 63 -7.97 -6.00 -2.78
N LEU A 64 -7.31 -6.22 -1.63
CA LEU A 64 -6.00 -6.86 -1.52
C LEU A 64 -6.12 -7.89 -0.40
N VAL A 65 -6.14 -9.17 -0.76
CA VAL A 65 -6.41 -10.26 0.18
C VAL A 65 -5.35 -11.34 0.04
N GLN A 66 -4.69 -11.70 1.14
CA GLN A 66 -3.84 -12.89 1.15
C GLN A 66 -4.71 -14.16 1.16
N VAL A 67 -4.50 -15.02 0.17
CA VAL A 67 -5.15 -16.32 0.04
C VAL A 67 -4.06 -17.39 -0.02
N ARG A 68 -3.89 -18.14 1.07
CA ARG A 68 -2.80 -19.13 1.23
C ARG A 68 -1.41 -18.53 0.99
N HIS A 69 -0.82 -18.79 -0.18
CA HIS A 69 0.52 -18.36 -0.58
C HIS A 69 0.49 -17.30 -1.68
N GLU A 70 -0.68 -16.72 -1.96
CA GLU A 70 -0.87 -15.70 -2.98
C GLU A 70 -1.53 -14.45 -2.39
N ILE A 71 -1.33 -13.32 -3.07
CA ILE A 71 -2.09 -12.08 -2.89
C ILE A 71 -3.06 -11.97 -4.05
N ARG A 72 -4.36 -11.97 -3.74
CA ARG A 72 -5.44 -11.66 -4.68
C ARG A 72 -5.69 -10.16 -4.70
N MET A 73 -5.77 -9.59 -5.89
CA MET A 73 -6.04 -8.17 -6.14
C MET A 73 -7.27 -8.03 -7.05
N ALA A 74 -8.18 -7.12 -6.69
CA ALA A 74 -9.35 -6.82 -7.50
C ALA A 74 -9.87 -5.38 -7.29
N PRO A 75 -10.57 -4.78 -8.27
CA PRO A 75 -10.66 -5.24 -9.66
C PRO A 75 -9.37 -4.94 -10.44
N VAL A 76 -9.05 -5.79 -11.40
CA VAL A 76 -7.91 -5.60 -12.31
C VAL A 76 -8.39 -5.72 -13.76
N ASP A 77 -8.07 -4.71 -14.56
CA ASP A 77 -8.24 -4.70 -16.02
C ASP A 77 -6.90 -4.30 -16.66
N LEU A 78 -6.19 -5.28 -17.24
CA LEU A 78 -4.86 -5.07 -17.81
C LEU A 78 -4.94 -4.89 -19.32
N LYS A 79 -4.27 -3.85 -19.82
CA LYS A 79 -3.99 -3.72 -21.25
C LYS A 79 -3.00 -4.82 -21.69
N PRO A 80 -2.94 -5.19 -22.98
CA PRO A 80 -1.98 -6.19 -23.47
C PRO A 80 -0.52 -5.89 -23.09
N SER A 81 -0.11 -4.62 -23.12
CA SER A 81 1.24 -4.21 -22.70
C SER A 81 1.48 -4.42 -21.21
N GLN A 82 0.43 -4.33 -20.39
CA GLN A 82 0.48 -4.59 -18.96
C GLN A 82 0.52 -6.09 -18.67
N GLU A 83 -0.18 -6.92 -19.43
CA GLU A 83 -0.07 -8.38 -19.30
C GLU A 83 1.35 -8.88 -19.61
N VAL A 84 1.97 -8.35 -20.67
CA VAL A 84 3.38 -8.66 -21.01
C VAL A 84 4.31 -8.22 -19.88
N ARG A 85 4.08 -7.04 -19.29
CA ARG A 85 4.84 -6.57 -18.14
C ARG A 85 4.63 -7.46 -16.92
N LEU A 86 3.39 -7.87 -16.63
CA LEU A 86 3.06 -8.77 -15.54
C LEU A 86 3.83 -10.08 -15.67
N GLN A 87 3.84 -10.69 -16.86
CA GLN A 87 4.59 -11.92 -17.13
C GLN A 87 6.10 -11.76 -16.89
N ARG A 88 6.66 -10.58 -17.19
CA ARG A 88 8.07 -10.28 -16.92
C ARG A 88 8.35 -10.08 -15.42
N LEU A 89 7.47 -9.36 -14.71
CA LEU A 89 7.66 -9.01 -13.29
C LEU A 89 7.33 -10.17 -12.34
N GLN A 90 6.26 -10.91 -12.65
CA GLN A 90 5.74 -12.03 -11.86
C GLN A 90 5.34 -13.18 -12.80
N PRO A 91 6.30 -14.01 -13.25
CA PRO A 91 6.02 -15.13 -14.16
C PRO A 91 5.06 -16.19 -13.58
N ARG A 92 4.88 -16.20 -12.26
CA ARG A 92 3.95 -17.10 -11.55
C ARG A 92 2.60 -16.45 -11.28
N ALA A 93 2.34 -15.25 -11.80
CA ALA A 93 1.07 -14.58 -11.63
C ALA A 93 -0.04 -15.32 -12.40
N VAL A 94 -1.24 -15.30 -11.83
CA VAL A 94 -2.45 -15.82 -12.47
C VAL A 94 -3.43 -14.66 -12.64
N LEU A 95 -3.69 -14.28 -13.89
CA LEU A 95 -4.72 -13.29 -14.24
C LEU A 95 -6.01 -14.03 -14.63
N LYS A 96 -7.08 -13.76 -13.90
CA LYS A 96 -8.45 -14.17 -14.22
C LYS A 96 -9.19 -12.96 -14.79
N ALA A 97 -9.00 -12.70 -16.08
CA ALA A 97 -9.45 -11.48 -16.73
C ALA A 97 -11.00 -11.32 -16.73
N VAL A 98 -11.75 -12.43 -16.83
CA VAL A 98 -13.21 -12.41 -16.81
C VAL A 98 -13.75 -11.96 -15.45
N GLU A 99 -13.15 -12.43 -14.37
CA GLU A 99 -13.48 -12.08 -12.99
C GLU A 99 -12.84 -10.76 -12.53
N GLY A 100 -11.87 -10.23 -13.29
CA GLY A 100 -11.11 -9.06 -12.93
C GLY A 100 -10.21 -9.28 -11.71
N GLU A 101 -9.64 -10.48 -11.56
CA GLU A 101 -8.78 -10.85 -10.43
C GLU A 101 -7.34 -11.14 -10.86
N LEU A 102 -6.38 -10.67 -10.08
CA LEU A 102 -4.97 -10.99 -10.23
C LEU A 102 -4.45 -11.67 -8.98
N PHE A 103 -3.74 -12.77 -9.15
CA PHE A 103 -3.04 -13.49 -8.08
C PHE A 103 -1.54 -13.41 -8.33
N ILE A 104 -0.77 -13.05 -7.32
CA ILE A 104 0.70 -13.14 -7.34
C ILE A 104 1.18 -13.93 -6.12
N PRO A 105 2.34 -14.59 -6.17
CA PRO A 105 2.96 -15.17 -4.98
C PRO A 105 3.16 -14.11 -3.88
N VAL A 106 2.95 -14.49 -2.63
CA VAL A 106 3.16 -13.61 -1.47
C VAL A 106 4.63 -13.14 -1.45
N PRO A 107 4.90 -11.84 -1.57
CA PRO A 107 6.26 -11.33 -1.47
C PRO A 107 6.72 -11.35 -0.01
N ARG A 108 8.05 -11.31 0.17
CA ARG A 108 8.67 -11.13 1.49
C ARG A 108 9.72 -10.01 1.39
N PRO A 109 9.61 -8.93 2.16
CA PRO A 109 8.52 -8.61 3.11
C PRO A 109 7.18 -8.31 2.42
N LEU A 110 6.06 -8.54 3.12
CA LEU A 110 4.72 -8.56 2.53
C LEU A 110 4.28 -7.17 2.02
N ILE A 111 4.27 -6.16 2.89
CA ILE A 111 3.67 -4.86 2.56
C ILE A 111 4.52 -4.13 1.52
N GLU A 112 5.82 -4.02 1.77
CA GLU A 112 6.78 -3.33 0.90
C GLU A 112 6.88 -4.04 -0.45
N GLY A 113 6.84 -5.38 -0.45
CA GLY A 113 6.85 -6.16 -1.68
C GLY A 113 5.60 -5.93 -2.54
N VAL A 114 4.41 -5.84 -1.92
CA VAL A 114 3.19 -5.50 -2.67
C VAL A 114 3.25 -4.04 -3.17
N ILE A 115 3.70 -3.09 -2.35
CA ILE A 115 3.90 -1.69 -2.78
C ILE A 115 4.84 -1.61 -3.98
N GLY A 116 5.99 -2.28 -3.91
CA GLY A 116 6.97 -2.32 -4.99
C GLY A 116 6.37 -2.88 -6.29
N PHE A 117 5.66 -4.01 -6.19
CA PHE A 117 4.95 -4.59 -7.32
C PHE A 117 3.94 -3.61 -7.94
N LEU A 118 3.10 -2.95 -7.12
CA LEU A 118 2.11 -1.97 -7.64
C LEU A 118 2.77 -0.80 -8.37
N ARG A 119 3.92 -0.32 -7.88
CA ARG A 119 4.69 0.78 -8.50
C ARG A 119 5.34 0.36 -9.81
N GLU A 120 5.89 -0.84 -9.89
CA GLU A 120 6.51 -1.35 -11.12
C GLU A 120 5.47 -1.70 -12.19
N MET A 121 4.35 -2.28 -11.76
CA MET A 121 3.28 -2.71 -12.65
C MET A 121 2.52 -1.52 -13.24
N TRP A 122 2.17 -0.54 -12.39
CA TRP A 122 1.55 0.73 -12.76
C TRP A 122 2.44 1.91 -12.32
N PRO A 123 3.51 2.21 -13.08
CA PRO A 123 4.35 3.36 -12.78
C PRO A 123 3.55 4.65 -12.93
N GLU A 124 3.89 5.65 -12.12
CA GLU A 124 3.41 7.01 -12.34
C GLU A 124 3.86 7.46 -13.73
N ALA A 125 2.97 8.16 -14.44
CA ALA A 125 3.37 8.80 -15.68
C ALA A 125 4.53 9.76 -15.35
N PRO A 126 5.60 9.79 -16.17
CA PRO A 126 6.66 10.78 -15.96
C PRO A 126 6.00 12.17 -15.96
N ALA A 127 6.29 12.96 -14.92
CA ALA A 127 5.80 14.32 -14.82
C ALA A 127 6.31 15.11 -16.05
N GLY A 128 5.42 15.42 -16.99
CA GLY A 128 5.72 16.19 -18.18
C GLY A 128 6.40 15.41 -19.30
N VAL A 129 5.61 14.70 -20.12
CA VAL A 129 5.83 14.73 -21.57
C VAL A 129 4.61 15.40 -22.17
N ASP A 130 4.62 16.72 -22.10
CA ASP A 130 3.73 17.57 -22.88
C ASP A 130 4.11 17.31 -24.34
N THR A 131 3.34 16.44 -25.00
CA THR A 131 3.55 16.15 -26.42
C THR A 131 2.81 17.24 -27.18
N ALA A 132 3.54 18.31 -27.47
CA ALA A 132 3.19 19.26 -28.52
C ALA A 132 3.33 18.61 -29.91
#